data_AF-A0AAN0KBH3-F1
#
_entry.id   AF-A0AAN0KBH3-F1
#
_cell.length_a   1.000
_cell.length_b   1.000
_cell.length_c   1.000
_cell.angle_alpha   90.00
_cell.angle_beta   90.00
_cell.angle_gamma   90.00
#
_symmetry.space_group_name_H-M   'P 1'
#
loop_
_entity.id
_entity.type
_entity.pdbx_description
1 polymer ?
#
loop_
_entity_poly.entity_id
_entity_poly.type
_entity_poly.pdbx_seq_one_letter_code
_entity_poly.pdbx_strand_id
1 'polypeptide(L)'
;MRHRGIMTYDQWPLLNNNEPTASATGPQITPDDPINETQRGDAERILHQAYRDGRISATDFEARFTRAMNAQRLGQLYTAIENIPAPVKQSLVAVNQQYRAYTGQRPNVGVPVIPGSDSGVAMLAHLSGLVTWIIGPAIIYGSSRPGTVLRREAAKAFNYQLVAAGVFIAGAIVFGVVGAGGLVTFLWLGWLGLTIAGAVKAARGEDWVNPLSKAVKIRPLPTDGR
;
A
#
# COMPACT_ATOMS: atom_id res chain seq x y z
N MET A 1 -17.04 37.30 17.35
CA MET A 1 -17.08 36.18 16.38
C MET A 1 -15.69 35.54 16.39
N ARG A 2 -15.54 34.32 16.94
CA ARG A 2 -14.24 33.63 17.04
C ARG A 2 -14.26 32.41 16.13
N HIS A 3 -13.28 32.34 15.23
CA HIS A 3 -13.07 31.25 14.29
C HIS A 3 -12.94 29.91 15.03
N ARG A 4 -13.75 28.91 14.60
CA ARG A 4 -13.52 27.49 14.91
C ARG A 4 -12.25 27.06 14.18
N GLY A 5 -11.16 26.85 14.93
CA GLY A 5 -10.02 26.11 14.44
C GLY A 5 -10.44 24.66 14.19
N ILE A 6 -10.26 24.20 12.96
CA ILE A 6 -10.44 22.82 12.55
C ILE A 6 -9.34 22.00 13.22
N MET A 7 -9.70 21.08 14.12
CA MET A 7 -8.74 20.12 14.69
C MET A 7 -8.21 19.23 13.56
N THR A 8 -6.91 19.29 13.32
CA THR A 8 -6.20 18.42 12.39
C THR A 8 -6.16 16.99 12.94
N TYR A 9 -6.45 16.02 12.07
CA TYR A 9 -6.73 14.61 12.35
C TYR A 9 -5.54 13.76 12.87
N ASP A 10 -4.43 14.39 13.25
CA ASP A 10 -3.15 13.69 13.50
C ASP A 10 -2.78 13.51 14.99
N GLN A 11 -3.66 13.86 15.94
CA GLN A 11 -3.30 13.92 17.37
C GLN A 11 -4.16 13.11 18.34
N TRP A 12 -4.82 12.05 17.89
CA TRP A 12 -5.35 11.06 18.85
C TRP A 12 -4.20 10.14 19.32
N PRO A 13 -3.95 10.04 20.64
CA PRO A 13 -2.59 9.91 21.16
C PRO A 13 -2.05 8.50 20.96
N LEU A 14 -1.04 8.41 20.09
CA LEU A 14 0.13 7.63 20.46
C LEU A 14 0.66 8.26 21.74
N LEU A 15 0.55 7.57 22.86
CA LEU A 15 1.40 7.81 24.02
C LEU A 15 2.84 7.56 23.56
N ASN A 16 3.46 8.60 22.99
CA ASN A 16 4.89 8.67 22.77
C ASN A 16 5.54 8.80 24.15
N ASN A 17 5.83 7.66 24.78
CA ASN A 17 6.46 7.61 26.10
C ASN A 17 7.93 8.05 26.10
N ASN A 18 8.45 8.57 24.97
CA ASN A 18 9.89 8.77 24.78
C ASN A 18 10.30 10.22 24.48
N GLU A 19 9.40 11.22 24.59
CA GLU A 19 9.80 12.63 24.44
C GLU A 19 9.72 13.43 25.75
N PRO A 20 10.85 13.95 26.27
CA PRO A 20 10.85 14.90 27.36
C PRO A 20 10.31 16.26 26.90
N THR A 21 9.07 16.54 27.29
CA THR A 21 8.46 17.86 27.57
C THR A 21 8.77 19.05 26.65
N ALA A 22 7.78 19.45 25.84
CA ALA A 22 7.51 20.86 25.59
C ALA A 22 5.99 21.09 25.31
N SER A 23 5.30 21.65 26.30
CA SER A 23 4.07 22.47 26.21
C SER A 23 2.78 21.81 25.66
N ALA A 24 2.13 20.98 26.47
CA ALA A 24 0.75 20.52 26.24
C ALA A 24 -0.25 21.35 27.09
N THR A 25 -0.78 22.44 26.54
CA THR A 25 -1.89 23.21 27.13
C THR A 25 -3.22 22.80 26.50
N GLY A 26 -3.54 21.51 26.58
CA GLY A 26 -4.86 20.95 26.24
C GLY A 26 -5.62 20.55 27.52
N PRO A 27 -6.96 20.41 27.48
CA PRO A 27 -7.72 19.88 28.61
C PRO A 27 -7.21 18.46 28.94
N GLN A 28 -6.88 18.23 30.22
CA GLN A 28 -6.43 16.92 30.68
C GLN A 28 -7.64 15.97 30.71
N ILE A 29 -7.64 14.95 29.84
CA ILE A 29 -8.70 13.93 29.78
C ILE A 29 -8.41 12.86 30.85
N THR A 30 -9.39 12.53 31.69
CA THR A 30 -9.28 11.48 32.71
C THR A 30 -10.11 10.24 32.37
N PRO A 31 -9.69 9.02 32.78
CA PRO A 31 -10.46 7.79 32.52
C PRO A 31 -11.89 7.81 33.09
N ASP A 32 -12.13 8.59 34.14
CA ASP A 32 -13.43 8.73 34.80
C ASP A 32 -14.34 9.77 34.16
N ASP A 33 -13.87 10.49 33.13
CA ASP A 33 -14.69 11.47 32.43
C ASP A 33 -15.87 10.77 31.72
N PRO A 34 -17.06 11.41 31.70
CA PRO A 34 -18.19 10.90 30.95
C PRO A 34 -17.93 10.96 29.44
N ILE A 35 -18.43 9.96 28.71
CA ILE A 35 -18.32 9.88 27.25
C ILE A 35 -19.33 10.83 26.59
N ASN A 36 -18.91 11.53 25.55
CA ASN A 36 -19.78 12.28 24.65
C ASN A 36 -20.04 11.54 23.32
N GLU A 37 -21.03 12.03 22.57
CA GLU A 37 -21.47 11.39 21.32
C GLU A 37 -20.39 11.34 20.25
N THR A 38 -19.53 12.36 20.19
CA THR A 38 -18.40 12.39 19.24
C THR A 38 -17.41 11.27 19.52
N GLN A 39 -17.06 11.05 20.79
CA GLN A 39 -16.16 9.99 21.20
C GLN A 39 -16.74 8.60 20.91
N ARG A 40 -18.05 8.42 21.11
CA ARG A 40 -18.76 7.18 20.77
C ARG A 40 -18.74 6.91 19.25
N GLY A 41 -19.05 7.92 18.44
CA GLY A 41 -19.01 7.81 16.98
C GLY A 41 -17.60 7.55 16.43
N ASP A 42 -16.56 8.10 17.07
CA ASP A 42 -15.18 7.81 16.71
C ASP A 42 -14.79 6.36 17.01
N ALA A 43 -15.19 5.82 18.16
CA ALA A 43 -14.96 4.42 18.50
C ALA A 43 -15.68 3.46 17.53
N GLU A 44 -16.94 3.76 17.18
CA GLU A 44 -17.71 3.03 16.19
C GLU A 44 -16.98 2.98 14.83
N ARG A 45 -16.55 4.16 14.35
CA ARG A 45 -15.80 4.27 13.09
C ARG A 45 -14.52 3.44 13.11
N ILE A 46 -13.78 3.45 14.22
CA ILE A 46 -12.55 2.65 14.36
C ILE A 46 -12.84 1.15 14.30
N LEU A 47 -13.88 0.68 15.00
CA LEU A 47 -14.25 -0.73 15.03
C LEU A 47 -14.74 -1.23 13.67
N HIS A 48 -15.62 -0.48 13.01
CA HIS A 48 -16.07 -0.83 11.65
C HIS A 48 -14.92 -0.83 10.66
N GLN A 49 -14.01 0.13 10.75
CA GLN A 49 -12.83 0.17 9.90
C GLN A 49 -11.94 -1.06 10.15
N ALA A 50 -11.69 -1.42 11.42
CA ALA A 50 -10.89 -2.59 11.77
C ALA A 50 -11.51 -3.90 11.27
N TYR A 51 -12.83 -4.04 11.36
CA TYR A 51 -13.54 -5.21 10.83
C TYR A 51 -13.48 -5.27 9.29
N ARG A 52 -13.75 -4.15 8.61
CA ARG A 52 -13.65 -4.04 7.14
C ARG A 52 -12.25 -4.34 6.62
N ASP A 53 -11.23 -3.95 7.37
CA ASP A 53 -9.83 -4.20 7.06
C ASP A 53 -9.38 -5.64 7.42
N GLY A 54 -10.24 -6.45 8.03
CA GLY A 54 -9.91 -7.81 8.49
C GLY A 54 -8.93 -7.85 9.67
N ARG A 55 -8.74 -6.72 10.38
CA ARG A 55 -7.81 -6.60 11.52
C ARG A 55 -8.37 -7.19 12.82
N ILE A 56 -9.69 -7.37 12.88
CA ILE A 56 -10.41 -8.04 13.96
C ILE A 56 -11.46 -8.98 13.35
N SER A 57 -11.71 -10.11 14.01
CA SER A 57 -12.73 -11.06 13.57
C SER A 57 -14.15 -10.51 13.76
N ALA A 58 -15.16 -11.10 13.12
CA ALA A 58 -16.57 -10.73 13.34
C ALA A 58 -16.96 -10.89 14.82
N THR A 59 -16.55 -11.99 15.44
CA THR A 59 -16.80 -12.26 16.87
C THR A 59 -16.13 -11.21 17.78
N ASP A 60 -14.90 -10.81 17.49
CA ASP A 60 -14.21 -9.75 18.23
C ASP A 60 -14.85 -8.39 18.02
N PHE A 61 -15.28 -8.10 16.79
CA PHE A 61 -15.98 -6.86 16.46
C PHE A 61 -17.26 -6.74 17.28
N GLU A 62 -18.14 -7.75 17.28
CA GLU A 62 -19.41 -7.70 18.04
C GLU A 62 -19.19 -7.53 19.55
N ALA A 63 -18.21 -8.25 20.12
CA ALA A 63 -17.89 -8.16 21.54
C ALA A 63 -17.31 -6.79 21.93
N ARG A 64 -16.52 -6.18 21.05
CA ARG A 64 -15.94 -4.84 21.27
C ARG A 64 -16.95 -3.74 21.02
N PHE A 65 -17.78 -3.86 19.99
CA PHE A 65 -18.85 -2.94 19.67
C PHE A 65 -19.88 -2.88 20.80
N THR A 66 -20.29 -4.03 21.32
CA THR A 66 -21.17 -4.12 22.49
C THR A 66 -20.58 -3.43 23.72
N ARG A 67 -19.27 -3.64 24.00
CA ARG A 67 -18.58 -2.96 25.11
C ARG A 67 -18.48 -1.44 24.90
N ALA A 68 -18.19 -0.99 23.69
CA ALA A 68 -18.14 0.42 23.35
C ALA A 68 -19.51 1.10 23.49
N MET A 69 -20.58 0.45 23.04
CA MET A 69 -21.95 0.97 23.13
C MET A 69 -22.46 1.04 24.57
N ASN A 70 -22.05 0.09 25.43
CA ASN A 70 -22.41 0.09 26.85
C ASN A 70 -21.48 0.92 27.74
N ALA A 71 -20.37 1.46 27.19
CA ALA A 71 -19.45 2.27 27.95
C ALA A 71 -20.11 3.59 28.40
N GLN A 72 -19.90 3.95 29.67
CA GLN A 72 -20.34 5.21 30.27
C GLN A 72 -19.17 6.17 30.57
N ARG A 73 -17.96 5.62 30.67
CA ARG A 73 -16.73 6.34 31.06
C ARG A 73 -15.65 6.18 30.00
N LEU A 74 -14.80 7.19 29.81
CA LEU A 74 -13.77 7.14 28.77
C LEU A 74 -12.80 5.97 28.92
N GLY A 75 -12.47 5.56 30.14
CA GLY A 75 -11.68 4.36 30.37
C GLY A 75 -12.33 3.08 29.83
N GLN A 76 -13.65 2.95 29.97
CA GLN A 76 -14.40 1.78 29.46
C GLN A 76 -14.45 1.77 27.93
N LEU A 77 -14.62 2.95 27.32
CA LEU A 77 -14.57 3.10 25.86
C LEU A 77 -13.18 2.75 25.33
N TYR A 78 -12.14 3.18 26.03
CA TYR A 78 -10.74 2.86 25.70
C TYR A 78 -10.50 1.34 25.71
N THR A 79 -10.92 0.64 26.76
CA THR A 79 -10.80 -0.83 26.85
C THR A 79 -11.52 -1.57 25.72
N ALA A 80 -12.55 -0.98 25.11
CA ALA A 80 -13.22 -1.59 23.97
C ALA A 80 -12.37 -1.52 22.68
N ILE A 81 -11.58 -0.46 22.52
CA ILE A 81 -10.80 -0.15 21.31
C ILE A 81 -9.29 -0.42 21.47
N GLU A 82 -8.81 -0.71 22.67
CA GLU A 82 -7.41 -1.03 22.91
C GLU A 82 -6.99 -2.33 22.22
N ASN A 83 -5.71 -2.46 21.92
CA ASN A 83 -5.12 -3.63 21.27
C ASN A 83 -5.75 -4.02 19.93
N ILE A 84 -6.46 -3.09 19.26
CA ILE A 84 -6.81 -3.24 17.85
C ILE A 84 -5.50 -3.14 17.06
N PRO A 85 -5.13 -4.15 16.24
CA PRO A 85 -3.94 -4.07 15.41
C PRO A 85 -3.96 -2.81 14.57
N ALA A 86 -2.88 -2.03 14.58
CA ALA A 86 -2.82 -0.78 13.84
C ALA A 86 -3.12 -1.02 12.35
N PRO A 87 -3.79 -0.07 11.67
CA PRO A 87 -3.90 -0.15 10.23
C PRO A 87 -2.48 -0.20 9.64
N VAL A 88 -2.28 -1.08 8.67
CA VAL A 88 -0.98 -1.37 8.04
C VAL A 88 -0.22 -0.09 7.69
N LYS A 89 -0.92 0.91 7.12
CA LYS A 89 -0.35 2.22 6.76
C LYS A 89 0.30 2.95 7.94
N GLN A 90 -0.28 2.83 9.14
CA GLN A 90 0.19 3.51 10.35
C GLN A 90 1.29 2.71 11.06
N SER A 91 1.23 1.36 11.01
CA SER A 91 2.34 0.51 11.45
C SER A 91 3.62 0.75 10.61
N LEU A 92 3.45 1.01 9.31
CA LEU A 92 4.55 1.37 8.40
C LEU A 92 5.17 2.71 8.72
N VAL A 93 4.36 3.71 9.11
CA VAL A 93 4.86 5.02 9.54
C VAL A 93 5.70 4.87 10.81
N ALA A 94 5.21 4.13 11.81
CA ALA A 94 5.93 3.91 13.06
C ALA A 94 7.25 3.15 12.84
N VAL A 95 7.24 2.08 12.03
CA VAL A 95 8.45 1.32 11.70
C VAL A 95 9.45 2.17 10.91
N ASN A 96 8.98 2.98 9.95
CA ASN A 96 9.84 3.88 9.17
C ASN A 96 10.47 4.97 10.05
N GLN A 97 9.70 5.57 10.94
CA GLN A 97 10.19 6.56 11.90
C GLN A 97 11.23 5.95 12.86
N GLN A 98 10.96 4.75 13.37
CA GLN A 98 11.88 4.04 14.25
C GLN A 98 13.19 3.71 13.53
N TYR A 99 13.14 3.19 12.31
CA TYR A 99 14.35 2.94 11.50
C TYR A 99 15.15 4.22 11.23
N ARG A 100 14.49 5.35 10.97
CA ARG A 100 15.16 6.65 10.75
C ARG A 100 15.89 7.16 11.98
N ALA A 101 15.36 6.89 13.18
CA ALA A 101 15.99 7.27 14.44
C ALA A 101 17.25 6.45 14.74
N TYR A 102 17.28 5.16 14.37
CA TYR A 102 18.41 4.29 14.65
C TYR A 102 19.58 4.45 13.68
N THR A 103 19.34 4.74 12.40
CA THR A 103 20.44 4.71 11.41
C THR A 103 20.99 6.08 11.03
N GLY A 104 20.31 7.20 11.30
CA GLY A 104 20.73 8.55 10.87
C GLY A 104 20.85 8.75 9.34
N GLN A 105 20.84 7.66 8.58
CA GLN A 105 20.88 7.56 7.14
C GLN A 105 19.45 7.59 6.60
N ARG A 106 19.20 8.38 5.56
CA ARG A 106 18.01 8.23 4.72
C ARG A 106 18.12 6.88 4.02
N PRO A 107 17.33 5.85 4.39
CA PRO A 107 17.48 4.57 3.77
C PRO A 107 16.91 4.68 2.36
N ASN A 108 17.74 4.46 1.34
CA ASN A 108 17.29 4.11 0.00
C ASN A 108 16.87 2.62 -0.03
N VAL A 109 16.29 2.15 1.08
CA VAL A 109 15.93 0.77 1.35
C VAL A 109 14.48 0.64 0.93
N GLY A 110 14.23 -0.28 -0.01
CA GLY A 110 12.88 -0.62 -0.45
C GLY A 110 11.97 -0.79 0.76
N VAL A 111 10.95 0.07 0.85
CA VAL A 111 9.94 0.01 1.90
C VAL A 111 9.40 -1.42 1.94
N PRO A 112 9.40 -2.10 3.11
CA PRO A 112 8.80 -3.42 3.23
C PRO A 112 7.35 -3.35 2.74
N VAL A 113 7.07 -4.08 1.67
CA VAL A 113 5.75 -4.14 1.06
C VAL A 113 4.85 -4.95 2.00
N ILE A 114 3.93 -4.29 2.70
CA ILE A 114 2.92 -5.00 3.48
C ILE A 114 1.72 -5.26 2.55
N PRO A 115 1.32 -6.54 2.34
CA PRO A 115 0.12 -6.87 1.60
C PRO A 115 -1.12 -6.42 2.39
N GLY A 116 -1.90 -5.50 1.84
CA GLY A 116 -3.16 -5.05 2.41
C GLY A 116 -3.79 -3.98 1.53
N SER A 117 -4.99 -4.26 1.01
CA SER A 117 -5.80 -3.51 0.02
C SER A 117 -5.21 -3.27 -1.38
N ASP A 118 -3.92 -3.03 -1.52
CA ASP A 118 -3.36 -2.52 -2.78
C ASP A 118 -2.80 -3.62 -3.71
N SER A 119 -2.59 -4.84 -3.22
CA SER A 119 -1.93 -5.92 -3.99
C SER A 119 -2.79 -6.48 -5.12
N GLY A 120 -4.09 -6.68 -4.89
CA GLY A 120 -5.03 -7.10 -5.93
C GLY A 120 -5.18 -6.04 -7.05
N VAL A 121 -5.20 -4.76 -6.67
CA VAL A 121 -5.25 -3.64 -7.63
C VAL A 121 -3.91 -3.51 -8.37
N ALA A 122 -2.78 -3.79 -7.71
CA ALA A 122 -1.46 -3.76 -8.34
C ALA A 122 -1.27 -4.87 -9.38
N MET A 123 -1.96 -6.00 -9.27
CA MET A 123 -1.98 -7.01 -10.34
C MET A 123 -2.62 -6.46 -11.63
N LEU A 124 -3.61 -5.58 -11.51
CA LEU A 124 -4.28 -4.97 -12.67
C LEU A 124 -3.31 -4.14 -13.51
N ALA A 125 -2.25 -3.59 -12.89
CA ALA A 125 -1.21 -2.88 -13.61
C ALA A 125 -0.51 -3.78 -14.65
N HIS A 126 -0.17 -5.02 -14.28
CA HIS A 126 0.44 -5.99 -15.20
C HIS A 126 -0.58 -6.54 -16.20
N LEU A 127 -1.79 -6.89 -15.76
CA LEU A 127 -2.84 -7.43 -16.64
C LEU A 127 -3.35 -6.42 -17.66
N SER A 128 -3.31 -5.12 -17.35
CA SER A 128 -3.63 -4.07 -18.31
C SER A 128 -2.70 -4.11 -19.54
N GLY A 129 -1.47 -4.61 -19.36
CA GLY A 129 -0.52 -4.88 -20.42
C GLY A 129 -0.94 -5.98 -21.40
N LEU A 130 -1.81 -6.92 -20.99
CA LEU A 130 -2.34 -7.94 -21.89
C LEU A 130 -3.46 -7.39 -22.78
N VAL A 131 -4.33 -6.57 -22.21
CA VAL A 131 -5.56 -6.10 -22.87
C VAL A 131 -5.32 -4.85 -23.70
N THR A 132 -4.54 -3.91 -23.17
CA THR A 132 -4.34 -2.57 -23.74
C THR A 132 -2.87 -2.28 -24.07
N TRP A 133 -2.02 -3.30 -23.96
CA TRP A 133 -0.58 -3.20 -24.21
C TRP A 133 0.08 -2.09 -23.38
N ILE A 134 0.93 -1.23 -23.95
CA ILE A 134 1.66 -0.21 -23.19
C ILE A 134 0.74 0.88 -22.60
N ILE A 135 -0.47 1.04 -23.14
CA ILE A 135 -1.36 2.17 -22.82
C ILE A 135 -1.96 2.00 -21.43
N GLY A 136 -2.45 0.82 -21.07
CA GLY A 136 -3.04 0.55 -19.76
C GLY A 136 -2.08 0.83 -18.60
N PRO A 137 -0.88 0.23 -18.59
CA PRO A 137 0.13 0.50 -17.56
C PRO A 137 0.51 1.98 -17.51
N ALA A 138 0.60 2.67 -18.65
CA ALA A 138 0.90 4.10 -18.69
C ALA A 138 -0.21 4.96 -18.04
N ILE A 139 -1.48 4.66 -18.34
CA ILE A 139 -2.63 5.33 -17.72
C ILE A 139 -2.65 5.09 -16.21
N ILE A 140 -2.47 3.83 -15.78
CA ILE A 140 -2.44 3.47 -14.36
C ILE A 140 -1.29 4.19 -13.67
N TYR A 141 -0.10 4.23 -14.26
CA TYR A 141 1.05 4.97 -13.72
C TYR A 141 0.73 6.47 -13.56
N GLY A 142 0.22 7.11 -14.61
CA GLY A 142 -0.08 8.54 -14.64
C GLY A 142 -1.18 8.96 -13.67
N SER A 143 -2.18 8.10 -13.46
CA SER A 143 -3.31 8.34 -12.54
C SER A 143 -3.03 7.95 -11.09
N SER A 144 -2.01 7.14 -10.84
CA SER A 144 -1.64 6.70 -9.49
C SER A 144 -0.86 7.76 -8.74
N ARG A 145 -1.11 7.88 -7.44
CA ARG A 145 -0.39 8.82 -6.57
C ARG A 145 1.10 8.43 -6.43
N PRO A 146 2.03 9.40 -6.38
CA PRO A 146 3.41 9.18 -5.98
C PRO A 146 3.54 8.42 -4.65
N GLY A 147 4.54 7.56 -4.56
CA GLY A 147 4.85 6.68 -3.42
C GLY A 147 3.99 5.42 -3.32
N THR A 148 3.03 5.18 -4.22
CA THR A 148 2.12 4.02 -4.11
C THR A 148 2.65 2.76 -4.77
N VAL A 149 2.23 1.59 -4.24
CA VAL A 149 2.53 0.27 -4.83
C VAL A 149 1.97 0.18 -6.25
N LEU A 150 0.76 0.68 -6.47
CA LEU A 150 0.12 0.68 -7.79
C LEU A 150 0.94 1.44 -8.83
N ARG A 151 1.44 2.65 -8.50
CA ARG A 151 2.30 3.44 -9.40
C ARG A 151 3.59 2.69 -9.72
N ARG A 152 4.23 2.09 -8.72
CA ARG A 152 5.44 1.27 -8.92
C ARG A 152 5.18 0.07 -9.84
N GLU A 153 4.14 -0.71 -9.60
CA GLU A 153 3.83 -1.89 -10.40
C GLU A 153 3.43 -1.53 -11.83
N ALA A 154 2.74 -0.39 -12.02
CA ALA A 154 2.47 0.16 -13.33
C ALA A 154 3.73 0.57 -14.10
N ALA A 155 4.71 1.20 -13.42
CA ALA A 155 6.01 1.49 -14.02
C ALA A 155 6.75 0.23 -14.45
N LYS A 156 6.74 -0.82 -13.61
CA LYS A 156 7.36 -2.11 -13.94
C LYS A 156 6.69 -2.78 -15.14
N ALA A 157 5.37 -2.83 -15.15
CA ALA A 157 4.59 -3.39 -16.25
C ALA A 157 4.87 -2.64 -17.56
N PHE A 158 4.84 -1.31 -17.54
CA PHE A 158 5.15 -0.48 -18.71
C PHE A 158 6.57 -0.72 -19.24
N ASN A 159 7.58 -0.66 -18.36
CA ASN A 159 8.98 -0.88 -18.74
C ASN A 159 9.17 -2.28 -19.35
N TYR A 160 8.50 -3.30 -18.81
CA TYR A 160 8.54 -4.64 -19.36
C TYR A 160 7.89 -4.74 -20.74
N GLN A 161 6.74 -4.11 -20.98
CA GLN A 161 6.10 -4.12 -22.31
C GLN A 161 7.02 -3.51 -23.38
N LEU A 162 7.80 -2.47 -23.07
CA LEU A 162 8.78 -1.90 -23.99
C LEU A 162 9.94 -2.86 -24.28
N VAL A 163 10.50 -3.50 -23.24
CA VAL A 163 11.56 -4.49 -23.41
C VAL A 163 11.06 -5.68 -24.25
N ALA A 164 9.85 -6.16 -23.96
CA ALA A 164 9.23 -7.23 -24.72
C ALA A 164 9.01 -6.83 -26.18
N ALA A 165 8.52 -5.62 -26.47
CA ALA A 165 8.37 -5.13 -27.84
C ALA A 165 9.70 -5.17 -28.61
N GLY A 166 10.80 -4.74 -27.99
CA GLY A 166 12.14 -4.85 -28.57
C GLY A 166 12.54 -6.30 -28.88
N VAL A 167 12.25 -7.23 -27.96
CA VAL A 167 12.51 -8.66 -28.14
C VAL A 167 11.67 -9.26 -29.27
N PHE A 168 10.40 -8.89 -29.39
CA PHE A 168 9.55 -9.34 -30.49
C PHE A 168 10.03 -8.81 -31.84
N ILE A 169 10.40 -7.52 -31.92
CA ILE A 169 10.91 -6.93 -33.17
C ILE A 169 12.21 -7.62 -33.58
N ALA A 170 13.18 -7.74 -32.66
CA ALA A 170 14.44 -8.42 -32.93
C ALA A 170 14.23 -9.89 -33.32
N GLY A 171 13.37 -10.60 -32.58
CA GLY A 171 13.03 -11.99 -32.84
C GLY A 171 12.34 -12.19 -34.18
N ALA A 172 11.38 -11.34 -34.55
CA ALA A 172 10.69 -11.42 -35.83
C ALA A 172 11.65 -11.22 -37.01
N ILE A 173 12.59 -10.26 -36.91
CA ILE A 173 13.62 -10.04 -37.93
C ILE A 173 14.52 -11.26 -38.04
N VAL A 174 15.12 -11.71 -36.93
CA VAL A 174 16.08 -12.83 -36.93
C VAL A 174 15.40 -14.11 -37.43
N PHE A 175 14.27 -14.49 -36.85
CA PHE A 175 13.57 -15.73 -37.18
C PHE A 175 12.91 -15.68 -38.56
N GLY A 176 12.47 -14.51 -39.03
CA GLY A 176 11.98 -14.32 -40.38
C GLY A 176 13.06 -14.58 -41.43
N VAL A 177 14.26 -14.01 -41.22
CA VAL A 177 15.40 -14.16 -42.15
C VAL A 177 15.87 -15.61 -42.26
N VAL A 178 15.91 -16.36 -41.16
CA VAL A 178 16.37 -17.76 -41.17
C VAL A 178 15.26 -18.79 -41.48
N GLY A 179 14.04 -18.32 -41.83
CA GLY A 179 12.91 -19.21 -42.11
C GLY A 179 12.35 -19.95 -40.89
N ALA A 180 12.67 -19.50 -39.67
CA ALA A 180 12.26 -20.10 -38.40
C ALA A 180 11.10 -19.34 -37.74
N GLY A 181 10.19 -18.75 -38.52
CA GLY A 181 9.12 -17.88 -38.01
C GLY A 181 8.25 -18.50 -36.93
N GLY A 182 8.08 -19.82 -36.91
CA GLY A 182 7.37 -20.54 -35.84
C GLY A 182 7.97 -20.36 -34.45
N LEU A 183 9.25 -19.97 -34.33
CA LEU A 183 9.89 -19.70 -33.03
C LEU A 183 9.34 -18.43 -32.36
N VAL A 184 8.68 -17.54 -33.10
CA VAL A 184 8.00 -16.36 -32.54
C VAL A 184 6.90 -16.77 -31.55
N THR A 185 6.30 -17.95 -31.71
CA THR A 185 5.31 -18.49 -30.76
C THR A 185 5.91 -18.67 -29.36
N PHE A 186 7.19 -19.06 -29.25
CA PHE A 186 7.85 -19.18 -27.94
C PHE A 186 8.16 -17.83 -27.30
N LEU A 187 8.45 -16.80 -28.11
CA LEU A 187 8.57 -15.43 -27.60
C LEU A 187 7.23 -14.94 -27.05
N TRP A 188 6.13 -15.27 -27.73
CA TRP A 188 4.79 -14.97 -27.25
C TRP A 188 4.44 -15.66 -25.93
N LEU A 189 4.75 -16.96 -25.82
CA LEU A 189 4.54 -17.70 -24.57
C LEU A 189 5.41 -17.16 -23.42
N GLY A 190 6.69 -16.84 -23.70
CA GLY A 190 7.58 -16.20 -22.73
C GLY A 190 7.05 -14.84 -22.27
N TRP A 191 6.57 -14.03 -23.22
CA TRP A 191 5.98 -12.73 -22.90
C TRP A 191 4.74 -12.85 -22.01
N LEU A 192 3.83 -13.74 -22.38
CA LEU A 192 2.59 -14.00 -21.64
C LEU A 192 2.91 -14.52 -20.23
N GLY A 193 3.76 -15.53 -20.12
CA GLY A 193 4.14 -16.14 -18.85
C GLY A 193 4.78 -15.13 -17.89
N LEU A 194 5.66 -14.27 -18.40
CA LEU A 194 6.30 -13.22 -17.61
C LEU A 194 5.34 -12.08 -17.22
N THR A 195 4.33 -11.77 -18.05
CA THR A 195 3.27 -10.81 -17.68
C THR A 195 2.40 -11.36 -16.56
N ILE A 196 1.98 -12.63 -16.66
CA ILE A 196 1.21 -13.31 -15.62
C ILE A 196 2.03 -13.45 -14.33
N ALA A 197 3.32 -13.79 -14.43
CA ALA A 197 4.21 -13.85 -13.28
C ALA A 197 4.29 -12.49 -12.58
N GLY A 198 4.41 -11.39 -13.33
CA GLY A 198 4.35 -10.03 -12.78
C GLY A 198 3.06 -9.76 -12.03
N ALA A 199 1.90 -10.11 -12.61
CA ALA A 199 0.60 -9.96 -11.97
C ALA A 199 0.49 -10.78 -10.67
N VAL A 200 0.84 -12.08 -10.70
CA VAL A 200 0.78 -12.96 -9.52
C VAL A 200 1.71 -12.46 -8.41
N LYS A 201 2.92 -12.01 -8.77
CA LYS A 201 3.89 -11.49 -7.79
C LYS A 201 3.41 -10.18 -7.17
N ALA A 202 2.85 -9.27 -7.97
CA ALA A 202 2.22 -8.05 -7.48
C ALA A 202 1.01 -8.34 -6.56
N ALA A 203 0.17 -9.32 -6.92
CA ALA A 203 -0.97 -9.76 -6.12
C ALA A 203 -0.55 -10.30 -4.73
N ARG A 204 0.64 -10.90 -4.66
CA ARG A 204 1.27 -11.37 -3.41
C ARG A 204 2.02 -10.28 -2.64
N GLY A 205 2.07 -9.05 -3.17
CA GLY A 205 2.85 -7.96 -2.58
C GLY A 205 4.37 -8.16 -2.71
N GLU A 206 4.83 -9.03 -3.60
CA GLU A 206 6.26 -9.24 -3.79
C GLU A 206 6.86 -8.11 -4.64
N ASP A 207 8.00 -7.56 -4.21
CA ASP A 207 8.76 -6.57 -5.01
C ASP A 207 9.55 -7.26 -6.13
N TRP A 208 8.81 -7.92 -7.03
CA TRP A 208 9.39 -8.62 -8.15
C TRP A 208 9.67 -7.66 -9.30
N VAL A 209 10.80 -7.88 -9.98
CA VAL A 209 11.14 -7.16 -11.21
C VAL A 209 11.43 -8.22 -12.26
N ASN A 210 10.83 -8.02 -13.43
CA ASN A 210 10.95 -8.93 -14.56
C ASN A 210 12.43 -9.21 -14.90
N PRO A 211 12.86 -10.48 -14.99
CA PRO A 211 14.25 -10.84 -15.25
C PRO A 211 14.77 -10.28 -16.59
N LEU A 212 13.91 -10.21 -17.61
CA LEU A 212 14.25 -9.62 -18.90
C LEU A 212 14.52 -8.12 -18.77
N SER A 213 13.66 -7.40 -18.04
CA SER A 213 13.87 -5.98 -17.74
C SER A 213 15.08 -5.75 -16.82
N LYS A 214 15.43 -6.69 -15.93
CA LYS A 214 16.67 -6.63 -15.14
C LYS A 214 17.90 -6.73 -16.05
N ALA A 215 17.89 -7.61 -17.04
CA ALA A 215 19.00 -7.83 -17.95
C ALA A 215 19.25 -6.64 -18.88
N VAL A 216 18.19 -6.08 -19.47
CA VAL A 216 18.30 -5.03 -20.50
C VAL A 216 18.53 -3.63 -19.90
N LYS A 217 18.30 -3.43 -18.60
CA LYS A 217 18.48 -2.16 -17.86
C LYS A 217 17.72 -0.93 -18.42
N ILE A 218 16.88 -1.09 -19.43
CA ILE A 218 15.99 -0.03 -19.94
C ILE A 218 14.83 0.18 -18.97
N ARG A 219 14.76 1.37 -18.35
CA ARG A 219 13.70 1.76 -17.38
C ARG A 219 13.26 3.21 -17.58
N PRO A 220 12.44 3.52 -18.60
CA PRO A 220 11.95 4.87 -18.84
C PRO A 220 11.14 5.43 -17.68
N LEU A 221 10.32 4.59 -17.02
CA LEU A 221 9.59 4.98 -15.82
C LEU A 221 10.31 4.55 -14.54
N PRO A 222 10.40 5.42 -13.53
CA PRO A 222 11.00 5.08 -12.25
C PRO A 222 10.15 4.02 -11.53
N THR A 223 10.82 3.01 -10.99
CA THR A 223 10.20 1.88 -10.29
C THR A 223 10.30 2.00 -8.77
N ASP A 224 10.74 3.16 -8.27
CA ASP A 224 10.68 3.49 -6.84
C ASP A 224 9.29 4.02 -6.42
N GLY A 225 8.42 4.23 -7.41
CA GLY A 225 7.04 4.69 -7.22
C GLY A 225 6.91 6.19 -7.02
N ARG A 226 7.98 6.98 -7.15
CA ARG A 226 7.94 8.44 -6.94
C ARG A 226 7.26 9.22 -8.08
#